data_AF-A0A233S3Z2-F1
#
_entry.id   AF-A0A233S3Z2-F1
#
_cell.length_a   1.000
_cell.length_b   1.000
_cell.length_c   1.000
_cell.angle_alpha   90.00
_cell.angle_beta   90.00
_cell.angle_gamma   90.00
#
_symmetry.space_group_name_H-M   'P 1'
#
loop_
_entity.id
_entity.type
_entity.pdbx_description
1 polymer ?
#
loop_
_entity_poly.entity_id
_entity_poly.type
_entity_poly.pdbx_seq_one_letter_code
_entity_poly.pdbx_strand_id
1 'polypeptide(L)'
;MKMESDTFDHLDLQLLSALEVDARASFSRIAQVLGVSDQTIARRFRRLSAEGGLRVVALRDAEALGQDQWMLRLRCAPDGASVIADALAKRPDTAWIGLAAGGTEVVCMTRPRSPGDHDDLLLGKLPRTPSVVEIRAQQLLHRFYGGPTGWLRKFRALDDDQIAALRPEPQAPAGPARIDPEDEPLLAVLERDGRAGHPELQRATGRSESAVKRRLAALLASGAVYIDVEYHSEILGYSRAAALWITTAPAALHTVGEALATHEEIAFASATAGPSHIVVTAVVRDTTSLYGYLSGPLGRLEGVQHVETTPFLRRVKQLTYQRPPR
;
A
#
# COMPACT_ATOMS: atom_id res chain seq x y z
N MET A 1 -21.51 10.92 3.70
CA MET A 1 -20.46 10.68 4.71
C MET A 1 -19.87 12.02 5.13
N LYS A 2 -20.09 12.49 6.36
CA LYS A 2 -19.45 13.73 6.85
C LYS A 2 -18.01 13.39 7.21
N MET A 3 -17.06 14.04 6.55
CA MET A 3 -15.67 13.94 6.95
C MET A 3 -15.46 14.85 8.16
N GLU A 4 -15.32 14.27 9.34
CA GLU A 4 -14.99 14.99 10.57
C GLU A 4 -13.47 15.11 10.68
N SER A 5 -12.88 15.91 9.79
CA SER A 5 -11.50 16.37 9.89
C SER A 5 -11.55 17.89 9.77
N ASP A 6 -11.17 18.61 10.84
CA ASP A 6 -11.19 20.07 10.84
C ASP A 6 -10.14 20.68 9.87
N THR A 7 -9.21 19.86 9.36
CA THR A 7 -8.07 20.28 8.53
C THR A 7 -8.22 19.94 7.05
N PHE A 8 -8.86 18.82 6.72
CA PHE A 8 -9.02 18.33 5.35
C PHE A 8 -10.51 18.22 4.99
N ASP A 9 -10.87 18.66 3.79
CA ASP A 9 -12.26 18.75 3.32
C ASP A 9 -12.56 17.79 2.15
N HIS A 10 -13.83 17.71 1.75
CA HIS A 10 -14.28 16.73 0.76
C HIS A 10 -13.50 16.83 -0.56
N LEU A 11 -13.06 18.02 -0.95
CA LEU A 11 -12.27 18.22 -2.15
C LEU A 11 -10.85 17.65 -2.01
N ASP A 12 -10.28 17.62 -0.80
CA ASP A 12 -9.02 16.91 -0.55
C ASP A 12 -9.20 15.39 -0.74
N LEU A 13 -10.31 14.81 -0.27
CA LEU A 13 -10.64 13.40 -0.51
C LEU A 13 -10.84 13.11 -2.01
N GLN A 14 -11.50 14.01 -2.75
CA GLN A 14 -11.65 13.90 -4.21
C GLN A 14 -10.31 13.97 -4.93
N LEU A 15 -9.42 14.88 -4.52
CA LEU A 15 -8.07 14.99 -5.07
C LEU A 15 -7.26 13.70 -4.81
N LEU A 16 -7.27 13.18 -3.58
CA LEU A 16 -6.58 11.92 -3.28
C LEU A 16 -7.17 10.76 -4.10
N SER A 17 -8.49 10.67 -4.21
CA SER A 17 -9.17 9.66 -5.02
C SER A 17 -8.83 9.80 -6.51
N ALA A 18 -8.70 11.03 -7.02
CA ALA A 18 -8.29 11.27 -8.40
C ALA A 18 -6.85 10.81 -8.65
N LEU A 19 -5.97 11.01 -7.67
CA LEU A 19 -4.59 10.53 -7.73
C LEU A 19 -4.51 9.00 -7.59
N GLU A 20 -5.40 8.34 -6.84
CA GLU A 20 -5.48 6.87 -6.84
C GLU A 20 -5.94 6.31 -8.19
N VAL A 21 -6.70 7.07 -9.00
CA VAL A 21 -7.07 6.68 -10.36
C VAL A 21 -5.93 6.92 -11.35
N ASP A 22 -5.31 8.10 -11.33
CA ASP A 22 -4.13 8.43 -12.12
C ASP A 22 -3.22 9.38 -11.34
N ALA A 23 -2.24 8.79 -10.65
CA ALA A 23 -1.31 9.52 -9.80
C ALA A 23 -0.40 10.49 -10.57
N ARG A 24 -0.31 10.33 -11.90
CA ARG A 24 0.47 11.19 -12.80
C ARG A 24 -0.39 12.17 -13.60
N ALA A 25 -1.72 12.17 -13.44
CA ALA A 25 -2.60 13.13 -14.09
C ALA A 25 -2.14 14.58 -13.80
N SER A 26 -2.22 15.44 -14.82
CA SER A 26 -1.91 16.86 -14.64
C SER A 26 -2.92 17.50 -13.69
N PHE A 27 -2.49 18.53 -12.96
CA PHE A 27 -3.41 19.29 -12.12
C PHE A 27 -4.53 19.95 -12.93
N SER A 28 -4.26 20.31 -14.19
CA SER A 28 -5.29 20.81 -15.11
C SER A 28 -6.38 19.78 -15.41
N ARG A 29 -6.00 18.52 -15.67
CA ARG A 29 -6.96 17.43 -15.92
C ARG A 29 -7.80 17.15 -14.68
N ILE A 30 -7.16 17.06 -13.51
CA ILE A 30 -7.87 16.85 -12.25
C ILE A 30 -8.80 18.03 -11.96
N ALA A 31 -8.33 19.27 -12.13
CA ALA A 31 -9.12 20.48 -11.90
C ALA A 31 -10.36 20.54 -12.79
N GLN A 32 -10.22 20.19 -14.08
CA GLN A 32 -11.33 20.11 -15.02
C GLN A 32 -12.38 19.08 -14.57
N VAL A 33 -11.95 17.87 -14.17
CA VAL A 33 -12.86 16.79 -13.73
C VAL A 33 -13.57 17.15 -12.42
N LEU A 34 -12.89 17.85 -11.51
CA LEU A 34 -13.45 18.25 -10.21
C LEU A 34 -14.18 19.60 -10.25
N GLY A 35 -14.20 20.30 -11.40
CA GLY A 35 -14.89 21.58 -11.55
C GLY A 35 -14.26 22.74 -10.75
N VAL A 36 -12.93 22.72 -10.56
CA VAL A 36 -12.18 23.75 -9.81
C VAL A 36 -11.00 24.27 -10.63
N SER A 37 -10.24 25.25 -10.10
CA SER A 37 -9.05 25.77 -10.77
C SER A 37 -7.79 24.94 -10.52
N ASP A 38 -6.88 24.92 -11.49
CA ASP A 38 -5.54 24.29 -11.37
C ASP A 38 -4.79 24.76 -10.12
N GLN A 39 -4.88 26.06 -9.80
CA GLN A 39 -4.25 26.65 -8.62
C GLN A 39 -4.83 26.08 -7.33
N THR A 40 -6.12 25.75 -7.31
CA THR A 40 -6.79 25.11 -6.16
C THR A 40 -6.24 23.71 -5.95
N ILE A 41 -6.15 22.90 -7.01
CA ILE A 41 -5.57 21.56 -6.95
C ILE A 41 -4.10 21.61 -6.53
N ALA A 42 -3.29 22.48 -7.14
CA ALA A 42 -1.86 22.61 -6.83
C ALA A 42 -1.60 23.08 -5.39
N ARG A 43 -2.44 23.99 -4.85
CA ARG A 43 -2.36 24.42 -3.45
C ARG A 43 -2.70 23.27 -2.50
N ARG A 44 -3.77 22.52 -2.77
CA ARG A 44 -4.21 21.39 -1.94
C ARG A 44 -3.23 20.24 -1.97
N PHE A 45 -2.70 19.88 -3.15
CA PHE A 45 -1.66 18.87 -3.30
C PHE A 45 -0.45 19.20 -2.43
N ARG A 46 0.06 20.44 -2.50
CA ARG A 46 1.21 20.88 -1.68
C ARG A 46 0.92 20.78 -0.18
N ARG A 47 -0.28 21.18 0.26
CA ARG A 47 -0.69 21.07 1.67
C ARG A 47 -0.77 19.60 2.11
N LEU A 48 -1.44 18.74 1.33
CA LEU A 48 -1.52 17.31 1.59
C LEU A 48 -0.12 16.67 1.64
N SER A 49 0.82 17.11 0.80
CA SER A 49 2.20 16.61 0.82
C SER A 49 2.97 17.07 2.06
N ALA A 50 2.71 18.28 2.54
CA ALA A 50 3.38 18.82 3.73
C ALA A 50 2.82 18.27 5.05
N GLU A 51 1.49 18.11 5.13
CA GLU A 51 0.78 17.86 6.40
C GLU A 51 0.06 16.50 6.42
N GLY A 52 -0.38 16.01 5.25
CA GLY A 52 -1.19 14.80 5.14
C GLY A 52 -0.42 13.53 4.76
N GLY A 53 0.91 13.60 4.72
CA GLY A 53 1.76 12.48 4.31
C GLY A 53 1.61 12.12 2.83
N LEU A 54 0.99 12.97 2.00
CA LEU A 54 0.77 12.68 0.57
C LEU A 54 2.08 12.56 -0.19
N ARG A 55 2.32 11.39 -0.76
CA ARG A 55 3.42 11.13 -1.67
C ARG A 55 2.93 10.30 -2.83
N VAL A 56 3.53 10.55 -3.99
CA VAL A 56 3.33 9.70 -5.16
C VAL A 56 4.60 8.90 -5.36
N VAL A 57 4.50 7.58 -5.48
CA VAL A 57 5.64 6.67 -5.51
C VAL A 57 5.40 5.55 -6.51
N ALA A 58 6.44 5.12 -7.22
CA ALA A 58 6.36 3.89 -8.00
C ALA A 58 6.60 2.67 -7.11
N LEU A 59 5.81 1.62 -7.33
CA LEU A 59 5.91 0.35 -6.64
C LEU A 59 6.01 -0.78 -7.66
N ARG A 60 6.83 -1.78 -7.34
CA ARG A 60 6.88 -3.05 -8.07
C ARG A 60 5.67 -3.90 -7.69
N ASP A 61 4.99 -4.49 -8.66
CA ASP A 61 3.93 -5.46 -8.39
C ASP A 61 4.52 -6.87 -8.38
N ALA A 62 4.65 -7.45 -7.18
CA ALA A 62 5.24 -8.77 -7.00
C ALA A 62 4.42 -9.88 -7.68
N GLU A 63 3.09 -9.76 -7.69
CA GLU A 63 2.20 -10.75 -8.32
C GLU A 63 2.37 -10.71 -9.84
N ALA A 64 2.38 -9.51 -10.45
CA ALA A 64 2.63 -9.36 -11.88
C ALA A 64 4.03 -9.88 -12.28
N LEU A 65 5.04 -9.64 -11.44
CA LEU A 65 6.42 -10.07 -11.66
C LEU A 65 6.67 -11.56 -11.32
N GLY A 66 5.66 -12.29 -10.82
CA GLY A 66 5.81 -13.68 -10.39
C GLY A 66 6.77 -13.87 -9.21
N GLN A 67 6.84 -12.90 -8.31
CA GLN A 67 7.71 -12.90 -7.14
C GLN A 67 6.94 -13.20 -5.86
N ASP A 68 7.52 -14.03 -5.00
CA ASP A 68 6.91 -14.40 -3.72
C ASP A 68 6.95 -13.26 -2.70
N GLN A 69 5.76 -12.83 -2.27
CA GLN A 69 5.60 -11.87 -1.20
C GLN A 69 5.21 -12.58 0.10
N TRP A 70 5.71 -12.08 1.23
CA TRP A 70 5.49 -12.67 2.54
C TRP A 70 4.98 -11.62 3.52
N MET A 71 3.97 -11.99 4.31
CA MET A 71 3.59 -11.27 5.52
C MET A 71 4.33 -11.87 6.71
N LEU A 72 5.05 -11.03 7.43
CA LEU A 72 5.82 -11.41 8.60
C LEU A 72 5.15 -10.85 9.85
N ARG A 73 5.05 -11.70 10.87
CA ARG A 73 4.70 -11.32 12.22
C ARG A 73 5.81 -11.78 13.14
N LEU A 74 6.52 -10.80 13.70
CA LEU A 74 7.66 -10.99 14.56
C LEU A 74 7.21 -10.76 16.00
N ARG A 75 7.42 -11.75 16.88
CA ARG A 75 7.36 -11.52 18.32
C ARG A 75 8.75 -11.12 18.79
N CYS A 76 8.84 -10.03 19.53
CA CYS A 76 10.08 -9.48 20.02
C CYS A 76 10.16 -9.58 21.54
N ALA A 77 11.38 -9.62 22.07
CA ALA A 77 11.62 -9.35 23.48
C ALA A 77 11.13 -7.92 23.82
N PRO A 78 10.80 -7.63 25.10
CA PRO A 78 10.49 -6.27 25.55
C PRO A 78 11.51 -5.25 25.04
N ASP A 79 11.03 -4.08 24.64
CA ASP A 79 11.80 -2.96 24.05
C ASP A 79 12.49 -3.23 22.69
N GLY A 80 12.49 -4.47 22.20
CA GLY A 80 13.12 -4.85 20.93
C GLY A 80 12.32 -4.45 19.69
N ALA A 81 10.99 -4.40 19.79
CA ALA A 81 10.12 -4.25 18.62
C ALA A 81 10.35 -2.91 17.88
N SER A 82 10.53 -1.80 18.60
CA SER A 82 10.76 -0.49 17.95
C SER A 82 12.07 -0.49 17.17
N VAL A 83 13.16 -1.03 17.75
CA VAL A 83 14.47 -1.11 17.09
C VAL A 83 14.39 -1.97 15.82
N ILE A 84 13.71 -3.12 15.91
CA ILE A 84 13.51 -4.02 14.78
C ILE A 84 12.65 -3.34 13.70
N ALA A 85 11.54 -2.69 14.07
CA ALA A 85 10.68 -1.98 13.14
C ALA A 85 11.43 -0.86 12.42
N ASP A 86 12.24 -0.07 13.13
CA ASP A 86 13.06 1.00 12.53
C ASP A 86 14.15 0.45 11.61
N ALA A 87 14.76 -0.68 11.95
CA ALA A 87 15.73 -1.36 11.11
C ALA A 87 15.09 -1.91 9.82
N LEU A 88 13.93 -2.57 9.96
CA LEU A 88 13.14 -3.06 8.83
C LEU A 88 12.71 -1.90 7.93
N ALA A 89 12.28 -0.77 8.50
CA ALA A 89 11.78 0.36 7.74
C ALA A 89 12.84 0.95 6.79
N LYS A 90 14.10 0.97 7.21
CA LYS A 90 15.23 1.42 6.40
C LYS A 90 15.53 0.53 5.20
N ARG A 91 15.01 -0.71 5.16
CA ARG A 91 15.25 -1.61 4.03
C ARG A 91 14.33 -1.29 2.85
N PRO A 92 14.82 -1.39 1.60
CA PRO A 92 13.99 -1.18 0.41
C PRO A 92 13.05 -2.35 0.10
N ASP A 93 13.34 -3.54 0.62
CA ASP A 93 12.63 -4.81 0.38
C ASP A 93 11.58 -5.14 1.47
N THR A 94 11.13 -4.12 2.20
CA THR A 94 10.09 -4.23 3.22
C THR A 94 9.05 -3.12 3.06
N ALA A 95 7.83 -3.35 3.53
CA ALA A 95 6.76 -2.38 3.56
C ALA A 95 5.79 -2.71 4.70
N TRP A 96 4.81 -1.83 4.91
CA TRP A 96 3.69 -2.03 5.82
C TRP A 96 4.13 -2.48 7.22
N ILE A 97 5.03 -1.72 7.81
CA ILE A 97 5.62 -2.00 9.11
C ILE A 97 4.78 -1.32 10.18
N GLY A 98 4.18 -2.13 11.04
CA GLY A 98 3.40 -1.70 12.19
C GLY A 98 3.93 -2.31 13.48
N LEU A 99 4.02 -1.48 14.52
CA LEU A 99 4.17 -1.94 15.91
C LEU A 99 2.80 -2.32 16.45
N ALA A 100 2.71 -3.49 17.06
CA ALA A 100 1.47 -4.06 17.57
C ALA A 100 1.65 -4.65 18.98
N ALA A 101 0.56 -5.20 19.54
CA ALA A 101 0.55 -5.98 20.78
C ALA A 101 1.36 -5.33 21.92
N GLY A 102 1.02 -4.09 22.29
CA GLY A 102 1.71 -3.40 23.39
C GLY A 102 3.17 -3.03 23.11
N GLY A 103 3.65 -3.13 21.87
CA GLY A 103 5.05 -2.87 21.50
C GLY A 103 5.94 -4.11 21.58
N THR A 104 5.36 -5.31 21.56
CA THR A 104 6.10 -6.59 21.56
C THR A 104 6.00 -7.34 20.23
N GLU A 105 5.21 -6.83 19.28
CA GLU A 105 5.10 -7.41 17.95
C GLU A 105 5.41 -6.39 16.85
N VAL A 106 6.05 -6.87 15.78
CA VAL A 106 6.21 -6.16 14.53
C VAL A 106 5.51 -6.96 13.43
N VAL A 107 4.56 -6.33 12.74
CA VAL A 107 4.00 -6.87 11.50
C VAL A 107 4.66 -6.13 10.35
N CYS A 108 5.14 -6.85 9.34
CA CYS A 108 5.67 -6.24 8.12
C CYS A 108 5.45 -7.13 6.91
N MET A 109 5.43 -6.52 5.72
CA MET A 109 5.36 -7.24 4.46
C MET A 109 6.72 -7.16 3.75
N THR A 110 7.15 -8.26 3.13
CA THR A 110 8.34 -8.24 2.26
C THR A 110 7.99 -7.63 0.89
N ARG A 111 8.99 -7.09 0.23
CA ARG A 111 8.92 -6.61 -1.15
C ARG A 111 10.12 -7.16 -1.90
N PRO A 112 10.00 -8.35 -2.51
CA PRO A 112 11.10 -8.89 -3.30
C PRO A 112 11.48 -7.89 -4.40
N ARG A 113 12.79 -7.72 -4.65
CA ARG A 113 13.31 -7.03 -5.83
C ARG A 113 13.91 -8.03 -6.80
N SER A 114 14.51 -9.09 -6.26
CA SER A 114 15.06 -10.23 -6.99
C SER A 114 14.47 -11.55 -6.46
N PRO A 115 14.43 -12.61 -7.29
CA PRO A 115 14.18 -13.97 -6.81
C PRO A 115 15.17 -14.31 -5.68
N GLY A 116 14.64 -14.80 -4.54
CA GLY A 116 15.46 -15.18 -3.37
C GLY A 116 15.79 -14.05 -2.39
N ASP A 117 15.38 -12.79 -2.61
CA ASP A 117 15.61 -11.70 -1.64
C ASP A 117 15.04 -12.01 -0.25
N HIS A 118 13.99 -12.82 -0.18
CA HIS A 118 13.40 -13.23 1.08
C HIS A 118 14.34 -14.12 1.91
N ASP A 119 15.29 -14.85 1.31
CA ASP A 119 16.23 -15.72 2.03
C ASP A 119 17.21 -14.91 2.91
N ASP A 120 17.74 -13.80 2.40
CA ASP A 120 18.63 -12.90 3.19
C ASP A 120 17.93 -12.41 4.46
N LEU A 121 16.64 -12.07 4.35
CA LEU A 121 15.87 -11.57 5.48
C LEU A 121 15.39 -12.70 6.40
N LEU A 122 14.69 -13.69 5.87
CA LEU A 122 13.99 -14.74 6.62
C LEU A 122 14.92 -15.83 7.13
N LEU A 123 15.93 -16.22 6.34
CA LEU A 123 16.88 -17.28 6.71
C LEU A 123 18.20 -16.71 7.24
N GLY A 124 18.50 -15.43 6.93
CA GLY A 124 19.72 -14.74 7.35
C GLY A 124 19.53 -13.83 8.56
N LYS A 125 19.08 -12.59 8.32
CA LYS A 125 19.16 -11.48 9.28
C LYS A 125 18.19 -11.60 10.44
N LEU A 126 16.93 -12.00 10.19
CA LEU A 126 15.92 -12.08 11.25
C LEU A 126 16.24 -13.16 12.29
N PRO A 127 16.57 -14.42 11.93
CA PRO A 127 16.90 -15.45 12.92
C PRO A 127 18.15 -15.12 13.75
N ARG A 128 19.05 -14.28 13.23
CA ARG A 128 20.27 -13.85 13.91
C ARG A 128 20.08 -12.61 14.78
N THR A 129 18.88 -12.03 14.82
CA THR A 129 18.58 -10.84 15.62
C THR A 129 18.16 -11.28 17.03
N PRO A 130 18.96 -11.04 18.09
CA PRO A 130 18.71 -11.63 19.42
C PRO A 130 17.37 -11.24 20.05
N SER A 131 16.84 -10.06 19.71
CA SER A 131 15.56 -9.58 20.22
C SER A 131 14.34 -10.18 19.50
N VAL A 132 14.53 -11.03 18.48
CA VAL A 132 13.44 -11.76 17.81
C VAL A 132 13.22 -13.09 18.51
N VAL A 133 12.04 -13.28 19.09
CA VAL A 133 11.65 -14.47 19.85
C VAL A 133 10.89 -15.48 18.97
N GLU A 134 10.08 -15.00 18.04
CA GLU A 134 9.33 -15.84 17.10
C GLU A 134 9.20 -15.13 15.76
N ILE A 135 9.29 -15.89 14.67
CA ILE A 135 9.05 -15.43 13.31
C ILE A 135 7.90 -16.27 12.74
N ARG A 136 6.76 -15.64 12.46
CA ARG A 136 5.72 -16.23 11.61
C ARG A 136 5.80 -15.59 10.24
N ALA A 137 6.16 -16.38 9.24
CA ALA A 137 6.18 -15.96 7.84
C ALA A 137 5.04 -16.67 7.10
N GLN A 138 4.17 -15.90 6.47
CA GLN A 138 3.05 -16.40 5.68
C GLN A 138 3.19 -15.91 4.24
N GLN A 139 3.33 -16.81 3.28
CA GLN A 139 3.41 -16.44 1.87
C GLN A 139 2.05 -15.92 1.42
N LEU A 140 2.02 -14.81 0.69
CA LEU A 140 0.81 -14.31 0.06
C LEU A 140 0.56 -15.10 -1.22
N LEU A 141 -0.63 -15.69 -1.35
CA LEU A 141 -0.99 -16.57 -2.46
C LEU A 141 -1.88 -15.89 -3.49
N HIS A 142 -2.79 -15.03 -3.03
CA HIS A 142 -3.76 -14.37 -3.89
C HIS A 142 -4.29 -13.10 -3.24
N ARG A 143 -4.07 -11.95 -3.89
CA ARG A 143 -4.51 -10.64 -3.40
C ARG A 143 -5.94 -10.36 -3.88
N PHE A 144 -6.88 -10.31 -2.94
CA PHE A 144 -8.27 -9.93 -3.23
C PHE A 144 -8.45 -8.40 -3.32
N TYR A 145 -7.69 -7.64 -2.52
CA TYR A 145 -7.76 -6.17 -2.51
C TYR A 145 -6.44 -5.52 -2.08
N GLY A 146 -6.22 -4.29 -2.56
CA GLY A 146 -5.05 -3.46 -2.27
C GLY A 146 -4.01 -3.49 -3.40
N GLY A 147 -2.83 -2.92 -3.14
CA GLY A 147 -1.80 -2.74 -4.17
C GLY A 147 -2.22 -1.65 -5.18
N PRO A 148 -2.32 -1.94 -6.49
CA PRO A 148 -2.73 -0.95 -7.48
C PRO A 148 -4.20 -0.50 -7.34
N THR A 149 -4.99 -1.21 -6.53
CA THR A 149 -6.36 -0.79 -6.19
C THR A 149 -6.34 0.03 -4.90
N GLY A 150 -6.40 1.36 -5.04
CA GLY A 150 -6.41 2.30 -3.92
C GLY A 150 -7.62 2.14 -2.99
N TRP A 151 -7.42 2.40 -1.70
CA TRP A 151 -8.45 2.21 -0.67
C TRP A 151 -9.58 3.26 -0.76
N LEU A 152 -9.28 4.49 -1.20
CA LEU A 152 -10.28 5.57 -1.23
C LEU A 152 -11.40 5.34 -2.23
N ARG A 153 -11.19 4.46 -3.22
CA ARG A 153 -12.23 4.01 -4.14
C ARG A 153 -13.48 3.51 -3.39
N LYS A 154 -13.34 2.98 -2.17
CA LYS A 154 -14.45 2.52 -1.33
C LYS A 154 -15.34 3.65 -0.84
N PHE A 155 -14.80 4.87 -0.70
CA PHE A 155 -15.56 6.04 -0.22
C PHE A 155 -16.37 6.74 -1.30
N ARG A 156 -16.26 6.32 -2.57
CA ARG A 156 -17.01 6.86 -3.72
C ARG A 156 -17.01 8.40 -3.75
N ALA A 157 -15.85 9.00 -3.51
CA ALA A 157 -15.69 10.46 -3.55
C ALA A 157 -15.77 11.00 -4.99
N LEU A 158 -15.49 10.15 -5.97
CA LEU A 158 -15.67 10.41 -7.39
C LEU A 158 -16.81 9.54 -7.92
N ASP A 159 -17.59 10.09 -8.84
CA ASP A 159 -18.55 9.32 -9.62
C ASP A 159 -17.85 8.54 -10.77
N ASP A 160 -18.62 7.68 -11.44
CA ASP A 160 -18.08 6.81 -12.50
C ASP A 160 -17.58 7.60 -13.72
N ASP A 161 -18.20 8.74 -14.04
CA ASP A 161 -17.80 9.60 -15.16
C ASP A 161 -16.48 10.32 -14.86
N GLN A 162 -16.32 10.82 -13.63
CA GLN A 162 -15.08 11.42 -13.14
C GLN A 162 -13.94 10.40 -13.14
N ILE A 163 -14.21 9.18 -12.68
CA ILE A 163 -13.23 8.08 -12.72
C ILE A 163 -12.86 7.77 -14.18
N ALA A 164 -13.84 7.64 -15.07
CA ALA A 164 -13.59 7.37 -16.49
C ALA A 164 -12.76 8.49 -17.15
N ALA A 165 -13.05 9.75 -16.83
CA ALA A 165 -12.33 10.91 -17.36
C ALA A 165 -10.88 11.02 -16.86
N LEU A 166 -10.56 10.42 -15.71
CA LEU A 166 -9.21 10.40 -15.14
C LEU A 166 -8.40 9.17 -15.52
N ARG A 167 -9.05 8.03 -15.82
CA ARG A 167 -8.35 6.80 -16.18
C ARG A 167 -7.36 7.04 -17.33
N PRO A 168 -6.11 6.56 -17.21
CA PRO A 168 -5.18 6.56 -18.32
C PRO A 168 -5.74 5.72 -19.46
N GLU A 169 -5.41 6.08 -20.71
CA GLU A 169 -5.74 5.23 -21.85
C GLU A 169 -5.10 3.85 -21.68
N PRO A 170 -5.87 2.75 -21.85
CA PRO A 170 -5.33 1.40 -21.77
C PRO A 170 -4.23 1.22 -22.82
N GLN A 171 -3.01 0.96 -22.36
CA GLN A 171 -1.91 0.57 -23.24
C GLN A 171 -1.81 -0.94 -23.24
N ALA A 172 -1.85 -1.54 -24.42
CA ALA A 172 -1.63 -2.98 -24.54
C ALA A 172 -0.22 -3.33 -24.04
N PRO A 173 -0.08 -4.33 -23.15
CA PRO A 173 1.23 -4.75 -22.69
C PRO A 173 2.06 -5.26 -23.86
N ALA A 174 3.29 -4.77 -23.99
CA ALA A 174 4.22 -5.19 -25.04
C ALA A 174 4.84 -6.59 -24.79
N GLY A 175 4.50 -7.23 -23.67
CA GLY A 175 5.06 -8.50 -23.21
C GLY A 175 4.75 -8.75 -21.74
N PRO A 176 5.27 -9.85 -21.15
CA PRO A 176 5.11 -10.14 -19.73
C PRO A 176 5.77 -9.06 -18.86
N ALA A 177 5.26 -8.88 -17.64
CA ALA A 177 5.84 -7.98 -16.65
C ALA A 177 7.28 -8.40 -16.33
N ARG A 178 8.21 -7.47 -16.54
CA ARG A 178 9.64 -7.67 -16.27
C ARG A 178 10.31 -6.33 -15.98
N ILE A 179 11.20 -6.33 -15.01
CA ILE A 179 12.11 -5.22 -14.70
C ILE A 179 13.52 -5.69 -15.04
N ASP A 180 14.21 -4.91 -15.87
CA ASP A 180 15.59 -5.16 -16.25
C ASP A 180 16.55 -4.41 -15.33
N PRO A 181 17.81 -4.87 -15.14
CA PRO A 181 18.80 -4.14 -14.34
C PRO A 181 19.01 -2.69 -14.78
N GLU A 182 18.83 -2.42 -16.07
CA GLU A 182 18.94 -1.07 -16.66
C GLU A 182 17.79 -0.13 -16.26
N ASP A 183 16.69 -0.67 -15.73
CA ASP A 183 15.56 0.13 -15.23
C ASP A 183 15.79 0.62 -13.81
N GLU A 184 16.70 0.03 -13.05
CA GLU A 184 16.90 0.35 -11.64
C GLU A 184 17.20 1.84 -11.38
N PRO A 185 17.99 2.56 -12.20
CA PRO A 185 18.14 4.01 -12.03
C PRO A 185 16.85 4.80 -12.27
N LEU A 186 16.00 4.34 -13.19
CA LEU A 186 14.69 4.95 -13.47
C LEU A 186 13.73 4.70 -12.29
N LEU A 187 13.69 3.46 -11.79
CA LEU A 187 12.84 3.08 -10.67
C LEU A 187 13.28 3.74 -9.36
N ALA A 188 14.58 3.87 -9.11
CA ALA A 188 15.09 4.53 -7.91
C ALA A 188 14.66 6.00 -7.80
N VAL A 189 14.47 6.70 -8.94
CA VAL A 189 13.88 8.05 -8.95
C VAL A 189 12.39 7.97 -8.67
N LEU A 190 11.66 7.11 -9.38
CA LEU A 190 10.20 7.04 -9.27
C LEU A 190 9.71 6.48 -7.92
N GLU A 191 10.46 5.61 -7.26
CA GLU A 191 10.19 5.14 -5.90
C GLU A 191 10.28 6.29 -4.87
N ARG A 192 11.06 7.33 -5.17
CA ARG A 192 11.16 8.54 -4.32
C ARG A 192 10.08 9.54 -4.68
N ASP A 193 9.90 9.79 -5.97
CA ASP A 193 8.90 10.67 -6.56
C ASP A 193 8.32 10.07 -7.85
N GLY A 194 7.14 9.47 -7.77
CA GLY A 194 6.43 8.86 -8.89
C GLY A 194 5.94 9.88 -9.93
N ARG A 195 5.96 11.18 -9.61
CA ARG A 195 5.65 12.28 -10.53
C ARG A 195 6.92 12.92 -11.14
N ALA A 196 8.11 12.37 -10.87
CA ALA A 196 9.36 12.88 -11.43
C ALA A 196 9.27 13.08 -12.96
N GLY A 197 9.73 14.24 -13.41
CA GLY A 197 9.66 14.67 -14.81
C GLY A 197 10.69 13.95 -15.68
N HIS A 198 10.42 13.87 -16.98
CA HIS A 198 11.33 13.21 -17.94
C HIS A 198 12.79 13.71 -17.88
N PRO A 199 13.10 15.02 -17.71
CA PRO A 199 14.48 15.48 -17.63
C PRO A 199 15.26 14.89 -16.43
N GLU A 200 14.59 14.62 -15.31
CA GLU A 200 15.22 13.99 -14.16
C GLU A 200 15.49 12.51 -14.41
N LEU A 201 14.50 11.81 -14.97
CA LEU A 201 14.62 10.40 -15.36
C LEU A 201 15.72 10.19 -16.40
N GLN A 202 15.88 11.12 -17.36
CA GLN A 202 16.98 11.10 -18.33
C GLN A 202 18.34 11.23 -17.66
N ARG A 203 18.49 12.19 -16.72
CA ARG A 203 19.76 12.37 -15.97
C ARG A 203 20.12 11.13 -15.17
N ALA A 204 19.14 10.48 -14.54
CA ALA A 204 19.37 9.28 -13.74
C ALA A 204 19.76 8.06 -14.60
N THR A 205 19.21 7.96 -15.82
CA THR A 205 19.41 6.80 -16.70
C THR A 205 20.50 6.98 -17.76
N GLY A 206 20.89 8.23 -18.06
CA GLY A 206 21.76 8.55 -19.19
C GLY A 206 21.10 8.36 -20.57
N ARG A 207 19.77 8.19 -20.62
CA ARG A 207 19.02 7.86 -21.86
C ARG A 207 18.34 9.09 -22.47
N SER A 208 17.96 8.97 -23.74
CA SER A 208 17.14 9.98 -24.42
C SER A 208 15.73 10.04 -23.83
N GLU A 209 15.05 11.18 -23.99
CA GLU A 209 13.69 11.39 -23.47
C GLU A 209 12.71 10.37 -24.05
N SER A 210 12.83 10.09 -25.35
CA SER A 210 11.99 9.10 -26.05
C SER A 210 12.19 7.69 -25.51
N ALA A 211 13.44 7.31 -25.20
CA ALA A 211 13.74 6.00 -24.62
C ALA A 211 13.19 5.86 -23.20
N VAL A 212 13.32 6.90 -22.37
CA VAL A 212 12.75 6.94 -21.01
C VAL A 212 11.23 6.85 -21.04
N LYS A 213 10.56 7.68 -21.87
CA LYS A 213 9.09 7.68 -22.03
C LYS A 213 8.58 6.30 -22.43
N ARG A 214 9.19 5.72 -23.47
CA ARG A 214 8.81 4.40 -23.97
C ARG A 214 9.01 3.32 -22.90
N ARG A 215 10.12 3.35 -22.15
CA ARG A 215 10.38 2.34 -21.12
C ARG A 215 9.43 2.48 -19.93
N LEU A 216 9.19 3.69 -19.44
CA LEU A 216 8.21 3.93 -18.38
C LEU A 216 6.82 3.45 -18.79
N ALA A 217 6.37 3.81 -20.00
CA ALA A 217 5.08 3.34 -20.53
C ALA A 217 5.00 1.81 -20.57
N ALA A 218 6.05 1.12 -21.01
CA ALA A 218 6.08 -0.34 -21.04
C ALA A 218 6.03 -0.98 -19.63
N LEU A 219 6.73 -0.41 -18.65
CA LEU A 219 6.70 -0.90 -17.26
C LEU A 219 5.32 -0.72 -16.62
N LEU A 220 4.64 0.40 -16.90
CA LEU A 220 3.27 0.65 -16.43
C LEU A 220 2.25 -0.23 -17.16
N ALA A 221 2.33 -0.33 -18.49
CA ALA A 221 1.41 -1.11 -19.30
C ALA A 221 1.49 -2.62 -19.00
N SER A 222 2.67 -3.13 -18.69
CA SER A 222 2.85 -4.54 -18.29
C SER A 222 2.42 -4.83 -16.84
N GLY A 223 2.17 -3.80 -16.02
CA GLY A 223 1.86 -3.96 -14.60
C GLY A 223 3.08 -4.32 -13.73
N ALA A 224 4.28 -4.44 -14.31
CA ALA A 224 5.52 -4.66 -13.56
C ALA A 224 5.73 -3.58 -12.48
N VAL A 225 5.30 -2.37 -12.79
CA VAL A 225 5.33 -1.21 -11.91
C VAL A 225 3.99 -0.50 -11.99
N TYR A 226 3.50 0.01 -10.86
CA TYR A 226 2.38 0.94 -10.80
C TYR A 226 2.77 2.17 -9.99
N ILE A 227 2.07 3.29 -10.21
CA ILE A 227 2.26 4.50 -9.42
C ILE A 227 1.15 4.53 -8.38
N ASP A 228 1.55 4.59 -7.12
CA ASP A 228 0.66 4.58 -5.97
C ASP A 228 0.76 5.91 -5.21
N VAL A 229 -0.22 6.14 -4.35
CA VAL A 229 -0.35 7.34 -3.53
C VAL A 229 -0.32 6.94 -2.06
N GLU A 230 0.74 7.35 -1.37
CA GLU A 230 0.88 7.19 0.08
C GLU A 230 0.25 8.41 0.77
N TYR A 231 -0.55 8.20 1.82
CA TYR A 231 -1.12 9.26 2.66
C TYR A 231 -1.44 8.71 4.06
N HIS A 232 -1.53 9.60 5.04
CA HIS A 232 -1.94 9.25 6.41
C HIS A 232 -3.45 9.07 6.46
N SER A 233 -3.96 7.91 6.88
CA SER A 233 -5.41 7.66 6.96
C SER A 233 -6.10 8.52 8.03
N GLU A 234 -5.33 8.96 9.02
CA GLU A 234 -5.73 9.83 10.12
C GLU A 234 -6.35 11.14 9.61
N ILE A 235 -5.86 11.69 8.49
CA ILE A 235 -6.36 12.95 7.95
C ILE A 235 -7.79 12.88 7.43
N LEU A 236 -8.26 11.66 7.14
CA LEU A 236 -9.61 11.34 6.67
C LEU A 236 -10.52 10.90 7.83
N GLY A 237 -10.03 10.98 9.07
CA GLY A 237 -10.73 10.53 10.28
C GLY A 237 -10.61 9.03 10.55
N TYR A 238 -9.68 8.34 9.90
CA TYR A 238 -9.42 6.90 10.11
C TYR A 238 -8.09 6.70 10.85
N SER A 239 -8.17 6.78 12.17
CA SER A 239 -6.99 6.86 13.04
C SER A 239 -6.49 5.51 13.57
N ARG A 240 -7.23 4.43 13.35
CA ARG A 240 -6.90 3.10 13.86
C ARG A 240 -6.77 2.12 12.71
N ALA A 241 -5.83 1.19 12.85
CA ALA A 241 -5.68 0.08 11.94
C ALA A 241 -5.33 -1.19 12.71
N ALA A 242 -5.70 -2.34 12.16
CA ALA A 242 -5.40 -3.65 12.72
C ALA A 242 -5.09 -4.65 11.61
N ALA A 243 -4.13 -5.53 11.85
CA ALA A 243 -4.01 -6.77 11.09
C ALA A 243 -5.02 -7.78 11.64
N LEU A 244 -5.81 -8.38 10.75
CA LEU A 244 -6.72 -9.47 11.07
C LEU A 244 -6.19 -10.75 10.42
N TRP A 245 -5.99 -11.78 11.22
CA TRP A 245 -5.55 -13.09 10.78
C TRP A 245 -6.73 -14.03 10.83
N ILE A 246 -7.24 -14.41 9.66
CA ILE A 246 -8.54 -15.08 9.53
C ILE A 246 -8.30 -16.52 9.10
N THR A 247 -8.86 -17.45 9.87
CA THR A 247 -8.98 -18.86 9.49
C THR A 247 -10.39 -19.09 8.97
N THR A 248 -10.47 -19.71 7.79
CA THR A 248 -11.74 -20.03 7.11
C THR A 248 -11.88 -21.52 6.90
N ALA A 249 -13.09 -22.01 6.65
CA ALA A 249 -13.25 -23.31 6.00
C ALA A 249 -12.57 -23.26 4.61
N PRO A 250 -11.80 -24.29 4.20
CA PRO A 250 -11.07 -24.26 2.93
C PRO A 250 -11.93 -23.93 1.71
N ALA A 251 -13.15 -24.47 1.65
CA ALA A 251 -14.10 -24.20 0.56
C ALA A 251 -14.64 -22.75 0.54
N ALA A 252 -14.59 -22.04 1.68
CA ALA A 252 -15.07 -20.67 1.80
C ALA A 252 -13.97 -19.62 1.61
N LEU A 253 -12.70 -20.03 1.46
CA LEU A 253 -11.55 -19.12 1.35
C LEU A 253 -11.76 -18.03 0.29
N HIS A 254 -12.18 -18.42 -0.92
CA HIS A 254 -12.36 -17.49 -2.02
C HIS A 254 -13.51 -16.51 -1.76
N THR A 255 -14.70 -17.03 -1.42
CA THR A 255 -15.89 -16.21 -1.17
C THR A 255 -15.71 -15.25 0.01
N VAL A 256 -15.06 -15.67 1.09
CA VAL A 256 -14.73 -14.79 2.22
C VAL A 256 -13.76 -13.69 1.77
N GLY A 257 -12.73 -14.03 0.99
CA GLY A 257 -11.78 -13.06 0.45
C GLY A 257 -12.43 -12.02 -0.46
N GLU A 258 -13.31 -12.44 -1.37
CA GLU A 258 -14.09 -11.54 -2.23
C GLU A 258 -15.01 -10.63 -1.40
N ALA A 259 -15.71 -11.17 -0.39
CA ALA A 259 -16.56 -10.37 0.49
C ALA A 259 -15.74 -9.32 1.24
N LEU A 260 -14.61 -9.70 1.85
CA LEU A 260 -13.68 -8.79 2.53
C LEU A 260 -13.18 -7.67 1.61
N ALA A 261 -12.93 -7.96 0.33
CA ALA A 261 -12.51 -6.97 -0.64
C ALA A 261 -13.53 -5.85 -0.84
N THR A 262 -14.82 -6.10 -0.59
CA THR A 262 -15.89 -5.10 -0.73
C THR A 262 -16.10 -4.21 0.51
N HIS A 263 -15.65 -4.64 1.68
CA HIS A 263 -15.88 -3.92 2.94
C HIS A 263 -15.05 -2.62 3.00
N GLU A 264 -15.69 -1.51 3.40
CA GLU A 264 -15.06 -0.17 3.44
C GLU A 264 -13.84 -0.11 4.37
N GLU A 265 -13.85 -0.88 5.45
CA GLU A 265 -12.80 -0.95 6.44
C GLU A 265 -11.53 -1.62 5.90
N ILE A 266 -11.62 -2.38 4.80
CA ILE A 266 -10.51 -3.22 4.35
C ILE A 266 -9.61 -2.50 3.36
N ALA A 267 -8.41 -2.11 3.80
CA ALA A 267 -7.41 -1.47 2.94
C ALA A 267 -6.56 -2.50 2.16
N PHE A 268 -6.47 -3.74 2.65
CA PHE A 268 -5.73 -4.82 2.02
C PHE A 268 -6.30 -6.18 2.43
N ALA A 269 -6.41 -7.12 1.50
CA ALA A 269 -6.83 -8.50 1.77
C ALA A 269 -6.11 -9.48 0.85
N SER A 270 -5.52 -10.53 1.43
CA SER A 270 -4.84 -11.57 0.68
C SER A 270 -5.01 -12.94 1.32
N ALA A 271 -5.23 -13.97 0.51
CA ALA A 271 -5.06 -15.36 0.93
C ALA A 271 -3.57 -15.62 1.22
N THR A 272 -3.28 -16.50 2.17
CA THR A 272 -1.91 -16.82 2.58
C THR A 272 -1.70 -18.32 2.76
N ALA A 273 -0.45 -18.77 2.58
CA ALA A 273 0.03 -20.06 3.05
C ALA A 273 0.50 -19.90 4.51
N GLY A 274 -0.15 -20.57 5.44
CA GLY A 274 0.19 -20.48 6.86
C GLY A 274 -0.97 -20.88 7.80
N PRO A 275 -0.84 -20.61 9.10
CA PRO A 275 -1.87 -20.94 10.10
C PRO A 275 -3.14 -20.09 9.98
N SER A 276 -3.06 -18.99 9.24
CA SER A 276 -4.20 -18.16 8.85
C SER A 276 -4.37 -18.30 7.35
N HIS A 277 -5.60 -18.37 6.87
CA HIS A 277 -5.86 -18.53 5.44
C HIS A 277 -5.99 -17.19 4.72
N ILE A 278 -6.38 -16.13 5.44
CA ILE A 278 -6.45 -14.76 4.91
C ILE A 278 -5.82 -13.81 5.93
N VAL A 279 -4.98 -12.89 5.44
CA VAL A 279 -4.53 -11.72 6.19
C VAL A 279 -5.18 -10.46 5.63
N VAL A 280 -5.62 -9.59 6.52
CA VAL A 280 -6.33 -8.36 6.19
C VAL A 280 -5.78 -7.19 6.98
N THR A 281 -5.64 -6.03 6.35
CA THR A 281 -5.45 -4.75 7.06
C THR A 281 -6.78 -4.01 7.11
N ALA A 282 -7.37 -3.95 8.29
CA ALA A 282 -8.55 -3.13 8.56
C ALA A 282 -8.14 -1.73 9.02
N VAL A 283 -8.77 -0.69 8.49
CA VAL A 283 -8.57 0.72 8.79
C VAL A 283 -9.91 1.30 9.20
N VAL A 284 -10.00 1.83 10.41
CA VAL A 284 -11.25 2.25 11.06
C VAL A 284 -11.07 3.58 11.80
N ARG A 285 -12.18 4.24 12.13
CA ARG A 285 -12.17 5.56 12.78
C ARG A 285 -11.58 5.49 14.18
N ASP A 286 -12.07 4.54 14.96
CA ASP A 286 -11.75 4.35 16.37
C ASP A 286 -11.92 2.88 16.81
N THR A 287 -11.64 2.61 18.09
CA THR A 287 -11.75 1.27 18.68
C THR A 287 -13.19 0.74 18.68
N THR A 288 -14.19 1.61 18.86
CA THR A 288 -15.60 1.23 18.83
C THR A 288 -16.01 0.75 17.43
N SER A 289 -15.53 1.43 16.40
CA SER A 289 -15.70 1.07 15.00
C SER A 289 -15.03 -0.27 14.68
N LEU A 290 -13.84 -0.53 15.25
CA LEU A 290 -13.19 -1.84 15.12
C LEU A 290 -14.08 -2.95 15.69
N TYR A 291 -14.60 -2.77 16.92
CA TYR A 291 -15.51 -3.74 17.53
C TYR A 291 -16.77 -3.94 16.70
N GLY A 292 -17.38 -2.86 16.19
CA GLY A 292 -18.55 -2.92 15.32
C GLY A 292 -18.30 -3.68 14.02
N TYR A 293 -17.11 -3.50 13.41
CA TYR A 293 -16.71 -4.25 12.23
C TYR A 293 -16.54 -5.75 12.52
N LEU A 294 -15.81 -6.08 13.60
CA LEU A 294 -15.51 -7.46 14.00
C LEU A 294 -16.78 -8.23 14.37
N SER A 295 -17.66 -7.64 15.18
CA SER A 295 -18.90 -8.27 15.64
C SER A 295 -20.05 -8.21 14.62
N GLY A 296 -19.95 -7.32 13.63
CA GLY A 296 -20.97 -7.10 12.62
C GLY A 296 -20.57 -7.66 11.25
N PRO A 297 -20.16 -6.81 10.28
CA PRO A 297 -19.84 -7.24 8.91
C PRO A 297 -18.92 -8.47 8.83
N LEU A 298 -17.81 -8.49 9.57
CA LEU A 298 -16.90 -9.63 9.56
C LEU A 298 -17.50 -10.86 10.23
N GLY A 299 -18.11 -10.71 11.41
CA GLY A 299 -18.70 -11.81 12.18
C GLY A 299 -19.88 -12.49 11.50
N ARG A 300 -20.48 -11.84 10.48
CA ARG A 300 -21.57 -12.41 9.65
C ARG A 300 -21.08 -13.16 8.41
N LEU A 301 -19.79 -13.15 8.10
CA LEU A 301 -19.27 -13.87 6.94
C LEU A 301 -19.30 -15.39 7.19
N GLU A 302 -20.10 -16.11 6.41
CA GLU A 302 -20.15 -17.55 6.46
C GLU A 302 -18.80 -18.17 6.10
N GLY A 303 -18.40 -19.20 6.85
CA GLY A 303 -17.13 -19.90 6.65
C GLY A 303 -15.93 -19.30 7.38
N VAL A 304 -16.05 -18.14 8.04
CA VAL A 304 -15.06 -17.65 9.00
C VAL A 304 -15.12 -18.50 10.26
N GLN A 305 -13.99 -19.10 10.65
CA GLN A 305 -13.88 -20.01 11.81
C GLN A 305 -13.18 -19.34 12.99
N HIS A 306 -12.16 -18.53 12.71
CA HIS A 306 -11.39 -17.84 13.73
C HIS A 306 -10.85 -16.52 13.18
N VAL A 307 -10.81 -15.50 14.03
CA VAL A 307 -10.20 -14.21 13.74
C VAL A 307 -9.29 -13.84 14.90
N GLU A 308 -8.00 -13.77 14.63
CA GLU A 308 -7.05 -13.13 15.54
C GLU A 308 -6.90 -11.66 15.13
N THR A 309 -7.08 -10.74 16.07
CA THR A 309 -7.00 -9.29 15.81
C THR A 309 -5.73 -8.73 16.45
N THR A 310 -4.92 -8.04 15.65
CA THR A 310 -3.67 -7.41 16.06
C THR A 310 -3.74 -5.91 15.77
N PRO A 311 -4.22 -5.07 16.72
CA PRO A 311 -4.27 -3.62 16.55
C PRO A 311 -2.86 -3.02 16.45
N PHE A 312 -2.69 -2.08 15.53
CA PHE A 312 -1.47 -1.31 15.43
C PHE A 312 -1.46 -0.17 16.45
N LEU A 313 -0.37 -0.06 17.19
CA LEU A 313 -0.07 1.08 18.05
C LEU A 313 0.51 2.24 17.24
N ARG A 314 1.39 1.91 16.30
CA ARG A 314 2.10 2.89 15.47
C ARG A 314 2.50 2.26 14.14
N ARG A 315 2.25 2.98 13.05
CA ARG A 315 2.81 2.65 11.73
C ARG A 315 4.20 3.28 11.61
N VAL A 316 5.19 2.47 11.27
CA VAL A 316 6.60 2.90 11.10
C VAL A 316 6.92 3.14 9.62
N LYS A 317 6.31 2.35 8.73
CA LYS A 317 6.44 2.49 7.28
C LYS A 317 5.17 1.97 6.61
N GLN A 318 4.62 2.68 5.63
CA GLN A 318 3.51 2.16 4.82
C GLN A 318 4.04 1.61 3.49
N LEU A 319 4.35 2.49 2.53
CA LEU A 319 4.92 2.10 1.25
C LEU A 319 6.40 2.43 1.22
N THR A 320 6.78 3.61 1.66
CA THR A 320 8.17 4.06 1.60
C THR A 320 8.62 4.63 2.94
N TYR A 321 9.91 4.57 3.21
CA TYR A 321 10.44 5.05 4.49
C TYR A 321 10.86 6.51 4.37
N GLN A 322 10.19 7.37 5.14
CA GLN A 322 10.68 8.72 5.39
C GLN A 322 11.69 8.64 6.53
N ARG A 323 12.93 9.06 6.25
CA ARG A 323 13.86 9.34 7.36
C ARG A 323 13.28 10.52 8.13
N PRO A 324 13.13 10.42 9.46
CA PRO A 324 12.76 11.57 10.28
C PRO A 324 13.72 12.73 9.97
N PRO A 325 13.24 13.98 9.92
CA PRO A 325 14.14 15.13 9.88
C PRO A 325 15.08 15.04 11.10
N ARG A 326 16.38 15.20 10.84
CA ARG A 326 17.43 15.22 11.88
C ARG A 326 17.28 16.45 12.76
#